data_AF-A0A2M7B535-F1
#
_entry.id   AF-A0A2M7B535-F1
#
_cell.length_a   1.000
_cell.length_b   1.000
_cell.length_c   1.000
_cell.angle_alpha   90.00
_cell.angle_beta   90.00
_cell.angle_gamma   90.00
#
_symmetry.space_group_name_H-M   'P 1'
#
loop_
_entity.id
_entity.type
_entity.pdbx_description
1 polymer ?
#
loop_
_entity_poly.entity_id
_entity_poly.type
_entity_poly.pdbx_seq_one_letter_code
_entity_poly.pdbx_strand_id
1 'polypeptide(L)' 'MAAITIPKKLIKDDDLIILPRKEYEQLFRFWANAESVSQRTKKSIEKGFKEITEGNFLTSNQLKDALGL' A
#
# COMPACT_ATOMS: atom_id res chain seq x y z
N MET A 1 5.81 8.60 28.03
CA MET A 1 5.07 8.48 26.75
C MET A 1 4.80 9.88 26.24
N ALA A 2 5.33 10.24 25.07
CA ALA A 2 5.04 11.53 24.44
C ALA A 2 4.06 11.29 23.28
N ALA A 3 2.82 11.74 23.45
CA ALA A 3 1.82 11.72 22.39
C ALA A 3 2.10 12.89 21.43
N ILE A 4 2.12 12.64 20.13
CA ILE A 4 2.24 13.69 19.12
C ILE A 4 0.82 14.02 18.65
N THR A 5 0.45 15.30 18.73
CA THR A 5 -0.85 15.80 18.27
C THR A 5 -0.77 16.23 16.81
N ILE A 6 -1.69 15.76 15.96
CA ILE A 6 -1.81 16.22 14.58
C ILE A 6 -2.55 17.58 14.57
N PRO A 7 -1.98 18.63 13.95
CA PRO A 7 -2.65 19.93 13.85
C PRO A 7 -3.97 19.85 13.08
N LYS A 8 -5.03 20.48 13.61
CA LYS A 8 -6.40 20.50 13.03
C LYS A 8 -6.46 20.84 11.54
N LYS A 9 -5.50 21.62 11.03
CA LYS A 9 -5.44 22.03 9.61
C LYS A 9 -5.17 20.88 8.62
N LEU A 10 -4.71 19.72 9.09
CA LEU A 10 -4.46 18.53 8.26
C LEU A 10 -5.64 17.55 8.25
N ILE A 11 -6.69 17.82 9.03
CA ILE A 11 -7.80 16.90 9.28
C ILE A 11 -9.03 17.44 8.56
N LYS A 12 -9.70 16.59 7.79
CA LYS A 12 -10.82 16.99 6.91
C LYS A 12 -12.15 17.16 7.67
N ASP A 13 -12.28 16.47 8.81
CA ASP A 13 -13.54 16.32 9.56
C ASP A 13 -13.43 16.73 11.05
N ASP A 14 -12.49 17.63 11.41
CA ASP A 14 -12.32 18.21 12.76
C ASP A 14 -12.04 17.24 13.94
N ASP A 15 -11.85 15.95 13.69
CA ASP A 15 -11.53 14.97 14.74
C ASP A 15 -10.07 15.02 15.20
N LEU A 16 -9.83 15.13 16.51
CA LEU A 16 -8.48 15.04 17.09
C LEU A 16 -8.01 13.59 17.10
N ILE A 17 -7.06 13.26 16.22
CA ILE A 17 -6.41 11.95 16.20
C ILE A 17 -5.14 11.99 17.06
N ILE A 18 -5.12 11.20 18.13
CA ILE A 18 -3.95 11.02 19.03
C ILE A 18 -3.27 9.71 18.68
N LEU A 19 -2.00 9.77 18.27
CA LEU A 19 -1.22 8.62 17.84
C LEU A 19 0.07 8.51 18.66
N PRO A 20 0.55 7.29 18.95
CA PRO A 20 1.91 7.08 19.41
C PRO A 20 2.92 7.60 18.38
N ARG A 21 3.98 8.28 18.85
CA ARG A 21 5.05 8.83 18.00
C ARG A 21 5.59 7.84 16.97
N LYS A 22 5.81 6.60 17.40
CA LYS A 22 6.37 5.54 16.54
C LYS A 22 5.47 5.24 15.33
N GLU A 23 4.16 5.16 15.55
CA GLU A 23 3.19 4.89 14.49
C GLU A 23 3.08 6.07 13.53
N TYR A 24 3.10 7.30 14.05
CA TYR A 24 3.13 8.50 13.23
C TYR A 24 4.35 8.54 12.30
N GLU A 25 5.55 8.29 12.84
CA GLU A 25 6.78 8.29 12.06
C GLU A 25 6.79 7.19 10.99
N GLN A 26 6.24 6.01 11.29
CA GLN A 26 6.09 4.92 10.32
C GLN A 26 5.14 5.32 9.18
N LEU A 27 3.98 5.89 9.51
CA LEU A 27 3.01 6.35 8.53
C LEU A 27 3.61 7.47 7.65
N PHE A 28 4.27 8.45 8.27
CA PHE A 28 4.91 9.54 7.55
C PHE A 28 5.98 9.04 6.57
N ARG A 29 6.85 8.12 7.00
CA ARG A 29 7.87 7.51 6.13
C ARG A 29 7.25 6.71 5.00
N PHE A 30 6.16 6.00 5.25
CA PHE A 30 5.44 5.28 4.20
C PHE A 30 4.93 6.24 3.12
N TRP A 31 4.22 7.30 3.51
CA TRP A 31 3.68 8.28 2.57
C TRP A 31 4.77 9.10 1.85
N ALA A 32 5.85 9.44 2.55
CA ALA A 32 6.97 10.18 1.95
C ALA A 32 7.69 9.38 0.86
N ASN A 33 7.70 8.05 0.96
CA ASN A 33 8.31 7.16 -0.02
C ASN A 33 7.29 6.48 -0.95
N ALA A 34 6.00 6.80 -0.83
CA ALA A 34 4.97 6.22 -1.67
C ALA A 34 5.03 6.85 -3.06
N GLU A 35 5.53 6.11 -4.05
CA GLU A 35 5.40 6.51 -5.45
C GLU A 35 3.92 6.59 -5.84
N SER A 36 3.56 7.62 -6.61
CA SER A 36 2.19 7.75 -7.11
C SER A 36 1.92 6.65 -8.13
N VAL A 37 1.18 5.63 -7.72
CA VAL A 37 0.79 4.53 -8.60
C VAL A 37 -0.28 5.01 -9.58
N SER A 38 -0.03 4.86 -10.88
CA SER A 38 -1.00 5.22 -11.93
C SER A 38 -2.31 4.44 -11.78
N GLN A 39 -3.43 5.00 -12.22
CA GLN A 39 -4.73 4.31 -12.21
C GLN A 39 -4.69 2.98 -12.99
N ARG A 40 -3.90 2.93 -14.07
CA ARG A 40 -3.71 1.69 -14.83
C ARG A 40 -2.99 0.64 -14.00
N THR A 41 -1.93 1.03 -13.29
CA THR A 41 -1.17 0.13 -12.42
C THR A 41 -2.03 -0.38 -11.27
N LYS A 42 -2.87 0.46 -10.66
CA LYS A 42 -3.83 0.02 -9.63
C LYS A 42 -4.77 -1.06 -10.15
N LYS A 43 -5.37 -0.86 -11.33
CA LYS A 43 -6.24 -1.87 -11.97
C LYS A 43 -5.49 -3.17 -12.27
N SER A 44 -4.24 -3.11 -12.71
CA SER A 44 -3.43 -4.31 -12.94
C SER A 44 -3.14 -5.08 -11.66
N ILE A 45 -2.85 -4.38 -10.55
CA ILE A 45 -2.64 -4.99 -9.24
C ILE A 45 -3.92 -5.67 -8.75
N GLU A 46 -5.06 -4.98 -8.80
CA GLU A 46 -6.36 -5.54 -8.44
C GLU A 46 -6.70 -6.80 -9.26
N LYS A 47 -6.44 -6.76 -10.57
CA LYS A 47 -6.62 -7.92 -11.45
C LYS A 47 -5.72 -9.08 -11.03
N GLY A 48 -4.45 -8.81 -10.73
CA GLY A 48 -3.50 -9.83 -10.28
C GLY A 48 -3.94 -10.51 -8.98
N PHE A 49 -4.44 -9.75 -8.00
CA PHE A 49 -4.99 -10.32 -6.78
C PHE A 49 -6.19 -11.22 -7.03
N LYS A 50 -7.08 -10.82 -7.94
CA LYS A 50 -8.22 -11.63 -8.34
C LYS A 50 -7.78 -12.95 -9.00
N GLU A 51 -6.83 -12.88 -9.93
CA GLU A 51 -6.26 -14.05 -10.60
C GLU A 51 -5.62 -15.03 -9.61
N ILE A 52 -4.86 -14.53 -8.62
CA ILE A 52 -4.29 -15.37 -7.56
C ILE A 52 -5.40 -16.07 -6.75
N THR A 53 -6.44 -15.33 -6.38
CA THR A 53 -7.56 -15.86 -5.57
C THR A 53 -8.32 -16.95 -6.32
N GLU A 54 -8.44 -16.81 -7.64
CA GLU A 54 -9.10 -17.77 -8.53
C GLU A 54 -8.19 -18.96 -8.90
N GLY A 55 -6.92 -18.97 -8.46
CA GLY A 55 -5.93 -20.00 -8.81
C GLY A 55 -5.32 -19.82 -10.21
N ASN A 56 -5.60 -18.71 -10.88
CA ASN A 56 -5.11 -18.35 -12.20
C ASN A 56 -3.72 -17.69 -12.12
N PHE A 57 -2.71 -18.41 -11.62
CA PHE A 57 -1.35 -17.92 -11.54
C PHE A 57 -0.35 -18.95 -12.06
N LEU A 58 0.83 -18.47 -12.49
CA LEU A 58 1.95 -19.33 -12.87
C LEU A 58 2.95 -19.40 -11.72
N THR A 59 3.33 -20.61 -11.35
CA THR A 59 4.49 -20.84 -10.48
C THR A 59 5.79 -20.57 -11.24
N SER A 60 6.91 -20.41 -10.52
CA SER A 60 8.20 -20.09 -11.16
C SER A 60 8.61 -21.10 -12.23
N ASN A 61 8.35 -22.40 -12.04
CA ASN A 61 8.66 -23.42 -13.03
C ASN A 61 7.74 -23.32 -14.25
N GLN A 62 6.43 -23.19 -14.03
CA GLN A 62 5.46 -23.00 -15.12
C GLN A 62 5.73 -21.74 -15.93
N LEU A 63 6.23 -20.68 -15.28
CA LEU A 63 6.62 -19.45 -15.96
C LEU A 63 7.86 -19.66 -16.83
N LYS A 64 8.87 -20.39 -16.35
CA LYS A 64 10.06 -20.73 -17.14
C LYS A 64 9.70 -21.55 -18.37
N ASP A 65 8.87 -22.58 -18.18
CA ASP A 65 8.37 -23.42 -19.27
C ASP A 65 7.59 -22.60 -20.29
N ALA A 66 6.71 -21.68 -19.83
CA ALA A 66 5.93 -20.81 -20.71
C ALA A 66 6.78 -19.77 -21.47
N LEU A 67 7.93 -19.38 -20.92
CA LEU A 67 8.88 -18.44 -21.53
C LEU A 67 9.98 -19.14 -22.35
N GLY A 68 10.04 -20.48 -22.32
CA GLY A 68 11.07 -21.28 -22.99
C GLY A 68 12.47 -21.10 -22.38
N LEU A 69 12.54 -20.87 -21.06
CA LEU A 69 13.78 -20.62 -20.30
C LEU A 69 14.21 -21.82 -19.45
#